data_AF-A0A956CQ26-F1
#
_entry.id   AF-A0A956CQ26-F1
#
_cell.length_a   1.000
_cell.length_b   1.000
_cell.length_c   1.000
_cell.angle_alpha   90.00
_cell.angle_beta   90.00
_cell.angle_gamma   90.00
#
_symmetry.space_group_name_H-M   'P 1'
#
loop_
_entity.id
_entity.type
_entity.pdbx_description
1 polymer ?
#
loop_
_entity_poly.entity_id
_entity_poly.type
_entity_poly.pdbx_seq_one_letter_code
_entity_poly.pdbx_strand_id
1 'polypeptide(L)'
;HNRHFVVVLGGLYILVVGSLEAFTGRVARLTRVQSATAIVVSAYLGFGFANLTADVEDPSGYGAKTECRAELGRWIDRVLKPSEVWVTGDAGIGPYNSDARVIDAYCLNYAGATENGRRLADPALSDRILEARPEAVVMISRSVTAWKPRAPIWRIMRDDARFRSGYTLVHRVECEKNDFCYWVYARNDAAPRFPRD
;
A
#
# COMPACT_ATOMS: atom_id res chain seq x y z
N HIS A 1 -1.56 -14.50 -1.90
CA HIS A 1 -2.52 -15.59 -1.58
C HIS A 1 -1.78 -16.92 -1.62
N ASN A 2 -1.75 -17.67 -0.52
CA ASN A 2 -0.84 -18.82 -0.36
C ASN A 2 -1.55 -20.15 -0.65
N ARG A 3 -1.54 -20.58 -1.93
CA ARG A 3 -2.16 -21.84 -2.39
C ARG A 3 -1.70 -23.07 -1.58
N HIS A 4 -0.50 -23.02 -1.03
CA HIS A 4 0.05 -24.09 -0.19
C HIS A 4 -0.71 -24.26 1.14
N PHE A 5 -1.26 -23.18 1.70
CA PHE A 5 -2.00 -23.25 2.96
C PHE A 5 -3.32 -24.02 2.81
N VAL A 6 -4.03 -23.81 1.70
CA VAL A 6 -5.30 -24.50 1.41
C VAL A 6 -5.06 -25.99 1.13
N VAL A 7 -4.00 -26.35 0.41
CA VAL A 7 -3.64 -27.75 0.13
C VAL A 7 -3.25 -28.48 1.42
N VAL A 8 -2.49 -27.84 2.32
CA VAL A 8 -2.09 -28.42 3.60
C VAL A 8 -3.31 -28.66 4.50
N LEU A 9 -4.24 -27.72 4.60
CA LEU A 9 -5.49 -27.89 5.36
C LEU A 9 -6.38 -28.98 4.77
N GLY A 10 -6.51 -29.05 3.45
CA GLY A 10 -7.25 -30.12 2.77
C GLY A 10 -6.64 -31.50 3.01
N GLY A 11 -5.30 -31.62 2.96
CA GLY A 11 -4.58 -32.86 3.25
C GLY A 11 -4.73 -33.31 4.71
N LEU A 12 -4.66 -32.38 5.66
CA LEU A 12 -4.87 -32.65 7.09
C LEU A 12 -6.29 -33.14 7.37
N TYR A 13 -7.29 -32.54 6.71
CA TYR A 13 -8.69 -32.97 6.84
C TYR A 13 -8.89 -34.40 6.32
N ILE A 14 -8.36 -34.73 5.14
CA ILE A 14 -8.44 -36.08 4.57
C ILE A 14 -7.73 -37.11 5.47
N LEU A 15 -6.56 -36.76 6.03
CA LEU A 15 -5.85 -37.63 6.97
C LEU A 15 -6.64 -37.88 8.25
N VAL A 16 -7.27 -36.86 8.83
CA VAL A 16 -8.11 -37.01 10.04
C VAL A 16 -9.32 -37.88 9.76
N VAL A 17 -10.02 -37.67 8.64
CA VAL A 17 -11.21 -38.46 8.26
C VAL A 17 -10.83 -39.92 7.96
N GLY A 18 -9.76 -40.17 7.21
CA GLY A 18 -9.29 -41.52 6.90
C GLY A 18 -8.78 -42.29 8.13
N SER A 19 -8.16 -41.59 9.08
CA SER A 19 -7.70 -42.20 10.35
C SER A 19 -8.87 -42.64 11.24
N LEU A 20 -9.99 -41.93 11.18
CA LEU A 20 -11.23 -42.26 11.89
C LEU A 20 -11.95 -43.47 11.28
N GLU A 21 -11.87 -43.68 9.97
CA GLU A 21 -12.41 -44.88 9.31
C GLU A 21 -11.60 -46.14 9.65
N ALA A 22 -10.27 -46.05 9.68
CA ALA A 22 -9.40 -47.18 10.05
C ALA A 22 -9.60 -47.63 11.52
N PHE A 23 -10.04 -46.73 12.40
CA PHE A 23 -10.27 -47.01 13.81
C PHE A 23 -11.66 -47.59 14.14
N THR A 24 -12.64 -47.50 13.22
CA THR A 24 -14.06 -47.75 13.54
C THR A 24 -14.62 -49.11 13.11
N GLY A 25 -13.77 -50.07 12.73
CA GLY A 25 -14.16 -51.45 12.40
C GLY A 25 -14.84 -52.27 13.51
N ARG A 26 -15.17 -51.70 14.68
CA ARG A 26 -15.82 -52.42 15.80
C ARG A 26 -17.07 -51.77 16.41
N VAL A 27 -17.60 -50.64 15.90
CA VAL A 27 -18.74 -49.96 16.58
C VAL A 27 -19.81 -49.48 15.60
N ALA A 28 -20.51 -50.41 14.96
CA ALA A 28 -21.44 -50.13 13.86
C ALA A 28 -22.76 -49.38 14.21
N ARG A 29 -23.01 -49.01 15.48
CA ARG A 29 -24.24 -48.31 15.90
C ARG A 29 -24.04 -46.86 16.36
N LEU A 30 -22.83 -46.49 16.79
CA LEU A 30 -22.46 -45.09 17.09
C LEU A 30 -22.06 -44.31 15.83
N THR A 31 -21.78 -45.02 14.73
CA THR A 31 -21.32 -44.47 13.45
C THR A 31 -22.34 -43.59 12.75
N ARG A 32 -23.65 -43.90 12.76
CA ARG A 32 -24.63 -43.08 12.01
C ARG A 32 -24.80 -41.66 12.55
N VAL A 33 -24.86 -41.52 13.88
CA VAL A 33 -24.99 -40.20 14.52
C VAL A 33 -23.69 -39.43 14.41
N GLN A 34 -22.54 -40.08 14.59
CA GLN A 34 -21.23 -39.44 14.44
C GLN A 34 -20.95 -38.98 13.01
N SER A 35 -21.31 -39.78 12.00
CA SER A 35 -21.20 -39.39 10.59
C SER A 35 -22.11 -38.21 10.24
N ALA A 36 -23.35 -38.19 10.74
CA ALA A 36 -24.25 -37.06 10.53
C ALA A 36 -23.71 -35.76 11.17
N THR A 37 -23.20 -35.84 12.40
CA THR A 37 -22.58 -34.68 13.07
C THR A 37 -21.33 -34.20 12.33
N ALA A 38 -20.46 -35.10 11.85
CA ALA A 38 -19.27 -34.74 11.08
C ALA A 38 -19.62 -34.04 9.76
N ILE A 39 -20.66 -34.51 9.07
CA ILE A 39 -21.15 -33.87 7.83
C ILE A 39 -21.72 -32.48 8.13
N VAL A 40 -22.52 -32.32 9.18
CA VAL A 40 -23.09 -31.02 9.58
C VAL A 40 -21.99 -30.03 9.98
N VAL A 41 -21.01 -30.47 10.77
CA VAL A 41 -19.87 -29.63 11.17
C VAL A 41 -19.04 -29.24 9.95
N SER A 42 -18.81 -30.18 9.02
CA SER A 42 -18.02 -29.92 7.81
C SER A 42 -18.76 -29.01 6.83
N ALA A 43 -20.08 -29.14 6.70
CA ALA A 43 -20.92 -28.22 5.93
C ALA A 43 -20.95 -26.82 6.57
N TYR A 44 -21.05 -26.73 7.91
CA TYR A 44 -21.03 -25.47 8.64
C TYR A 44 -19.68 -24.77 8.51
N LEU A 45 -18.57 -25.50 8.67
CA LEU A 45 -17.22 -24.97 8.47
C LEU A 45 -16.99 -24.58 7.00
N GLY A 46 -17.39 -25.41 6.04
CA GLY A 46 -17.29 -25.10 4.62
C GLY A 46 -18.08 -23.85 4.23
N PHE A 47 -19.29 -23.68 4.76
CA PHE A 47 -20.11 -22.49 4.57
C PHE A 47 -19.51 -21.25 5.26
N GLY A 48 -18.98 -21.41 6.48
CA GLY A 48 -18.26 -20.36 7.19
C GLY A 48 -17.00 -19.89 6.45
N PHE A 49 -16.22 -20.83 5.89
CA PHE A 49 -15.05 -20.53 5.07
C PHE A 49 -15.42 -19.89 3.74
N ALA A 50 -16.47 -20.36 3.06
CA ALA A 50 -16.95 -19.75 1.82
C ALA A 50 -17.37 -18.28 2.04
N ASN A 51 -18.05 -17.99 3.15
CA ASN A 51 -18.43 -16.62 3.51
C ASN A 51 -17.23 -15.75 3.94
N LEU A 52 -16.21 -16.34 4.61
CA LEU A 52 -14.94 -15.65 4.89
C LEU A 52 -14.17 -15.28 3.62
N THR A 53 -14.35 -16.04 2.53
CA THR A 53 -13.72 -15.76 1.23
C THR A 53 -14.57 -14.91 0.28
N ALA A 54 -15.88 -14.82 0.52
CA ALA A 54 -16.81 -14.15 -0.40
C ALA A 54 -16.87 -12.63 -0.21
N ASP A 55 -16.62 -12.09 0.99
CA ASP A 55 -16.73 -10.66 1.28
C ASP A 55 -15.54 -10.15 2.11
N VAL A 56 -14.35 -10.22 1.53
CA VAL A 56 -13.39 -9.13 1.80
C VAL A 56 -13.39 -8.23 0.58
N GLU A 57 -14.57 -7.67 0.25
CA GLU A 57 -14.60 -6.38 -0.41
C GLU A 57 -13.66 -5.48 0.36
N ASP A 58 -12.63 -4.93 -0.29
CA ASP A 58 -11.70 -4.00 0.32
C ASP A 58 -12.44 -2.66 0.51
N PRO A 59 -13.10 -2.44 1.68
CA PRO A 59 -14.00 -1.29 1.85
C PRO A 59 -13.17 0.00 1.93
N SER A 60 -11.86 -0.16 2.17
CA SER A 60 -10.89 0.90 2.35
C SER A 60 -10.20 1.33 1.05
N GLY A 61 -10.40 0.57 -0.04
CA GLY A 61 -9.66 0.67 -1.29
C GLY A 61 -8.14 0.60 -1.10
N TYR A 62 -7.67 -0.14 -0.10
CA TYR A 62 -6.25 -0.37 0.18
C TYR A 62 -5.52 -1.05 -0.98
N GLY A 63 -6.13 -2.03 -1.65
CA GLY A 63 -5.58 -2.69 -2.83
C GLY A 63 -5.36 -1.72 -3.99
N ALA A 64 -6.36 -0.89 -4.30
CA ALA A 64 -6.25 0.15 -5.31
C ALA A 64 -5.17 1.19 -4.98
N LYS A 65 -5.09 1.63 -3.72
CA LYS A 65 -4.00 2.52 -3.25
C LYS A 65 -2.62 1.86 -3.37
N THR A 66 -2.55 0.57 -3.07
CA THR A 66 -1.30 -0.20 -3.15
C THR A 66 -0.83 -0.32 -4.59
N GLU A 67 -1.71 -0.67 -5.53
CA GLU A 67 -1.35 -0.71 -6.95
C GLU A 67 -0.91 0.68 -7.45
N CYS A 68 -1.61 1.74 -7.07
CA CYS A 68 -1.22 3.10 -7.45
C CYS A 68 0.16 3.51 -6.90
N ARG A 69 0.49 3.11 -5.66
CA ARG A 69 1.84 3.30 -5.09
C ARG A 69 2.90 2.49 -5.85
N ALA A 70 2.58 1.27 -6.28
CA ALA A 70 3.47 0.44 -7.08
C ALA A 70 3.74 1.08 -8.44
N GLU A 71 2.69 1.57 -9.10
CA GLU A 71 2.78 2.28 -10.38
C GLU A 71 3.64 3.53 -10.25
N LEU A 72 3.39 4.36 -9.22
CA LEU A 72 4.23 5.52 -8.92
C LEU A 72 5.69 5.11 -8.72
N GLY A 73 5.95 4.07 -7.93
CA GLY A 73 7.32 3.57 -7.69
C GLY A 73 8.01 3.15 -8.98
N ARG A 74 7.34 2.34 -9.82
CA ARG A 74 7.86 1.93 -11.13
C ARG A 74 8.07 3.12 -12.07
N TRP A 75 7.23 4.15 -12.00
CA TRP A 75 7.41 5.36 -12.79
C TRP A 75 8.63 6.15 -12.33
N ILE A 76 8.82 6.31 -11.01
CA ILE A 76 9.98 6.97 -10.41
C ILE A 76 11.28 6.24 -10.79
N ASP A 77 11.29 4.91 -10.73
CA ASP A 77 12.46 4.08 -11.08
C ASP A 77 12.94 4.29 -12.52
N ARG A 78 12.02 4.54 -13.45
CA ARG A 78 12.37 4.81 -14.86
C ARG A 78 13.00 6.19 -15.08
N VAL A 79 12.73 7.16 -14.20
CA VAL A 79 13.10 8.57 -14.41
C VAL A 79 14.20 9.05 -13.47
N LEU A 80 14.37 8.40 -12.32
CA LEU A 80 15.41 8.70 -11.33
C LEU A 80 16.49 7.64 -11.29
N LYS A 81 17.72 8.07 -11.03
CA LYS A 81 18.86 7.19 -10.76
C LYS A 81 18.88 6.76 -9.29
N PRO A 82 19.53 5.64 -8.94
CA PRO A 82 19.67 5.20 -7.55
C PRO A 82 20.29 6.23 -6.61
N SER A 83 21.18 7.11 -7.12
CA SER A 83 21.82 8.17 -6.34
C SER A 83 20.91 9.38 -6.05
N GLU A 84 19.79 9.50 -6.76
CA GLU A 84 18.88 10.63 -6.69
C GLU A 84 17.84 10.44 -5.57
N VAL A 85 17.26 11.54 -5.14
CA VAL A 85 16.36 11.62 -3.99
C VAL A 85 14.99 12.09 -4.44
N TRP A 86 13.94 11.45 -3.93
CA TRP A 86 12.58 11.93 -4.08
C TRP A 86 11.83 11.95 -2.75
N VAL A 87 10.76 12.74 -2.69
CA VAL A 87 9.94 12.90 -1.50
C VAL A 87 8.55 12.37 -1.76
N THR A 88 7.98 11.65 -0.80
CA THR A 88 6.55 11.31 -0.73
C THR A 88 6.12 11.25 0.73
N GLY A 89 4.86 11.55 1.03
CA GLY A 89 4.32 11.39 2.39
C GLY A 89 3.66 10.04 2.62
N ASP A 90 3.35 9.29 1.57
CA ASP A 90 2.73 7.99 1.69
C ASP A 90 3.53 7.01 0.87
N ALA A 91 4.70 6.67 1.42
CA ALA A 91 5.69 5.84 0.76
C ALA A 91 5.11 4.45 0.45
N GLY A 92 4.47 3.81 1.44
CA GLY A 92 3.92 2.46 1.31
C GLY A 92 4.87 1.51 0.59
N ILE A 93 4.42 0.87 -0.49
CA ILE A 93 5.26 -0.03 -1.30
C ILE A 93 6.05 0.68 -2.42
N GLY A 94 5.86 1.98 -2.61
CA GLY A 94 6.53 2.74 -3.69
C GLY A 94 8.06 2.60 -3.66
N PRO A 95 8.74 2.80 -2.51
CA PRO A 95 10.19 2.64 -2.42
C PRO A 95 10.71 1.23 -2.71
N TYR A 96 9.89 0.18 -2.58
CA TYR A 96 10.31 -1.18 -2.94
C TYR A 96 10.33 -1.42 -4.46
N ASN A 97 9.75 -0.49 -5.23
CA ASN A 97 9.67 -0.54 -6.69
C ASN A 97 10.60 0.49 -7.36
N SER A 98 11.52 1.10 -6.60
CA SER A 98 12.47 2.11 -7.09
C SER A 98 13.78 2.04 -6.34
N ASP A 99 14.91 2.04 -7.06
CA ASP A 99 16.24 2.09 -6.43
C ASP A 99 16.64 3.50 -5.94
N ALA A 100 15.91 4.55 -6.33
CA ALA A 100 16.16 5.91 -5.88
C ALA A 100 15.87 6.10 -4.38
N ARG A 101 16.65 6.98 -3.74
CA ARG A 101 16.52 7.29 -2.31
C ARG A 101 15.22 8.04 -2.04
N VAL A 102 14.50 7.66 -0.98
CA VAL A 102 13.23 8.29 -0.61
C VAL A 102 13.32 9.06 0.71
N ILE A 103 12.69 10.23 0.73
CA ILE A 103 12.36 10.98 1.95
C ILE A 103 10.87 10.78 2.22
N ASP A 104 10.53 10.17 3.34
CA ASP A 104 9.15 10.03 3.81
C ASP A 104 8.72 11.28 4.59
N ALA A 105 7.93 12.13 3.94
CA ALA A 105 7.45 13.39 4.49
C ALA A 105 6.36 13.24 5.56
N TYR A 106 5.74 12.06 5.73
CA TYR A 106 4.88 11.81 6.89
C TYR A 106 5.67 11.24 8.08
N CYS A 107 6.98 11.13 7.90
CA CYS A 107 7.92 10.89 8.98
C CYS A 107 7.73 9.58 9.72
N LEU A 108 7.11 8.57 9.11
CA LEU A 108 7.06 7.23 9.70
C LEU A 108 8.47 6.62 9.83
N ASN A 109 9.44 7.13 9.05
CA ASN A 109 10.82 6.67 9.03
C ASN A 109 11.87 7.74 9.42
N TYR A 110 11.47 8.89 9.99
CA TYR A 110 12.40 9.95 10.40
C TYR A 110 12.40 10.16 11.92
N ALA A 111 13.50 9.77 12.58
CA ALA A 111 13.65 9.81 14.05
C ALA A 111 13.38 11.21 14.65
N GLY A 112 13.81 12.28 13.97
CA GLY A 112 13.63 13.66 14.46
C GLY A 112 12.19 14.17 14.43
N ALA A 113 11.25 13.43 13.84
CA ALA A 113 9.83 13.76 13.83
C ALA A 113 9.03 12.95 14.86
N THR A 114 9.48 11.73 15.19
CA THR A 114 8.92 10.93 16.28
C THR A 114 9.25 11.52 17.66
N GLU A 115 10.38 12.20 17.81
CA GLU A 115 10.86 12.73 19.10
C GLU A 115 10.01 13.87 19.70
N ASN A 116 9.19 14.57 18.90
CA ASN A 116 8.47 15.77 19.36
C ASN A 116 6.99 15.80 18.95
N GLY A 117 6.45 14.68 18.47
CA GLY A 117 5.11 14.65 17.87
C GLY A 117 4.95 15.68 16.76
N ARG A 118 6.03 15.96 16.02
CA ARG A 118 6.06 17.04 15.03
C ARG A 118 4.97 16.79 14.01
N ARG A 119 4.03 17.72 13.98
CA ARG A 119 2.84 17.63 13.16
C ARG A 119 3.26 17.79 11.71
N LEU A 120 2.55 17.14 10.79
CA LEU A 120 2.63 17.36 9.35
C LEU A 120 2.40 18.84 8.93
N ALA A 121 2.24 19.77 9.86
CA ALA A 121 2.10 21.20 9.64
C ALA A 121 3.33 22.00 10.12
N ASP A 122 4.44 21.35 10.46
CA ASP A 122 5.68 22.02 10.89
C ASP A 122 6.45 22.60 9.68
N PRO A 123 6.62 23.93 9.58
CA PRO A 123 7.41 24.54 8.50
C PRO A 123 8.87 24.09 8.48
N ALA A 124 9.46 23.76 9.64
CA ALA A 124 10.85 23.30 9.70
C ALA A 124 11.05 21.95 9.00
N LEU A 125 10.00 21.13 8.88
CA LEU A 125 10.04 19.91 8.07
C LEU A 125 10.10 20.25 6.57
N SER A 126 9.27 21.20 6.13
CA SER A 126 9.30 21.71 4.75
C SER A 126 10.67 22.27 4.41
N ASP A 127 11.26 23.08 5.31
CA ASP A 127 12.60 23.65 5.13
C ASP A 127 13.66 22.57 4.89
N ARG A 128 13.73 21.56 5.75
CA ARG A 128 14.69 20.46 5.63
C ARG A 128 14.50 19.66 4.34
N ILE A 129 13.25 19.40 3.95
CA ILE A 129 12.95 18.70 2.70
C ILE A 129 13.45 19.52 1.51
N LEU A 130 13.18 20.82 1.48
CA LEU A 130 13.59 21.69 0.37
C LEU A 130 15.11 21.95 0.36
N GLU A 131 15.77 21.98 1.53
CA GLU A 131 17.22 22.04 1.67
C GLU A 131 17.92 20.78 1.15
N ALA A 132 17.32 19.61 1.32
CA ALA A 132 17.81 18.37 0.73
C ALA A 132 17.74 18.38 -0.81
N ARG A 133 17.01 19.35 -1.40
CA ARG A 133 16.83 19.56 -2.83
C ARG A 133 16.53 18.24 -3.56
N PRO A 134 15.44 17.52 -3.27
CA PRO A 134 15.09 16.30 -4.01
C PRO A 134 14.95 16.56 -5.52
N GLU A 135 15.26 15.57 -6.35
CA GLU A 135 15.00 15.62 -7.79
C GLU A 135 13.50 15.61 -8.08
N ALA A 136 12.70 14.95 -7.25
CA ALA A 136 11.25 14.89 -7.38
C ALA A 136 10.51 15.04 -6.04
N VAL A 137 9.39 15.76 -6.04
CA VAL A 137 8.45 15.84 -4.92
C VAL A 137 7.10 15.30 -5.37
N VAL A 138 6.68 14.21 -4.75
CA VAL A 138 5.39 13.56 -5.00
C VAL A 138 4.43 13.99 -3.91
N MET A 139 3.49 14.86 -4.28
CA MET A 139 2.48 15.35 -3.35
C MET A 139 1.15 14.64 -3.56
N ILE A 140 0.44 14.41 -2.47
CA ILE A 140 -0.85 13.70 -2.50
C ILE A 140 -2.00 14.69 -2.56
N SER A 141 -2.86 14.55 -3.57
CA SER A 141 -4.05 15.37 -3.76
C SER A 141 -5.35 14.57 -3.77
N ARG A 142 -6.46 15.26 -3.49
CA ARG A 142 -7.83 14.76 -3.62
C ARG A 142 -8.42 14.88 -5.03
N SER A 143 -7.69 15.47 -5.97
CA SER A 143 -8.18 15.67 -7.33
C SER A 143 -7.02 15.75 -8.30
N VAL A 144 -7.16 15.07 -9.44
CA VAL A 144 -6.17 15.08 -10.52
C VAL A 144 -6.19 16.42 -11.29
N THR A 145 -7.35 17.08 -11.36
CA THR A 145 -7.53 18.33 -12.11
C THR A 145 -7.30 19.58 -11.28
N ALA A 146 -7.56 19.52 -9.96
CA ALA A 146 -7.44 20.67 -9.07
C ALA A 146 -6.58 20.34 -7.84
N TRP A 147 -5.70 21.27 -7.47
CA TRP A 147 -4.88 21.10 -6.28
C TRP A 147 -5.70 21.12 -5.00
N LYS A 148 -5.84 19.94 -4.39
CA LYS A 148 -6.51 19.75 -3.09
C LYS A 148 -5.62 18.91 -2.18
N PRO A 149 -4.69 19.50 -1.40
CA PRO A 149 -3.71 18.75 -0.64
C PRO A 149 -4.36 17.85 0.42
N ARG A 150 -3.90 16.61 0.57
CA ARG A 150 -4.39 15.69 1.61
C ARG A 150 -3.74 15.91 2.99
N ALA A 151 -2.56 16.52 3.04
CA ALA A 151 -1.86 16.83 4.29
C ALA A 151 -1.37 18.29 4.30
N PRO A 152 -1.27 18.93 5.49
CA PRO A 152 -0.82 20.32 5.61
C PRO A 152 0.57 20.58 5.03
N ILE A 153 1.51 19.63 5.16
CA ILE A 153 2.90 19.78 4.68
C ILE A 153 2.94 20.11 3.19
N TRP A 154 2.04 19.54 2.38
CA TRP A 154 1.99 19.82 0.95
C TRP A 154 1.53 21.23 0.63
N ARG A 155 0.66 21.81 1.46
CA ARG A 155 0.29 23.22 1.32
C ARG A 155 1.49 24.11 1.65
N ILE A 156 2.13 23.86 2.79
CA ILE A 156 3.31 24.62 3.24
C ILE A 156 4.41 24.56 2.17
N MET A 157 4.77 23.37 1.70
CA MET A 157 5.79 23.20 0.66
C MET A 157 5.41 23.90 -0.64
N ARG A 158 4.16 23.75 -1.13
CA ARG A 158 3.74 24.39 -2.38
C ARG A 158 3.70 25.91 -2.30
N ASP A 159 3.39 26.45 -1.13
CA ASP A 159 3.35 27.90 -0.87
C ASP A 159 4.76 28.49 -0.62
N ASP A 160 5.79 27.65 -0.50
CA ASP A 160 7.19 28.07 -0.36
C ASP A 160 7.73 28.65 -1.68
N ALA A 161 8.42 29.79 -1.59
CA ALA A 161 9.01 30.45 -2.74
C ALA A 161 10.07 29.61 -3.46
N ARG A 162 10.88 28.83 -2.72
CA ARG A 162 11.89 27.92 -3.27
C ARG A 162 11.25 26.79 -4.05
N PHE A 163 10.11 26.29 -3.57
CA PHE A 163 9.37 25.25 -4.30
C PHE A 163 8.78 25.82 -5.60
N ARG A 164 8.06 26.94 -5.52
CA ARG A 164 7.42 27.56 -6.70
C ARG A 164 8.41 27.96 -7.79
N SER A 165 9.60 28.43 -7.42
CA SER A 165 10.63 28.82 -8.39
C SER A 165 11.55 27.67 -8.81
N GLY A 166 11.62 26.59 -8.02
CA GLY A 166 12.58 25.51 -8.20
C GLY A 166 11.99 24.21 -8.74
N TYR A 167 10.66 24.06 -8.77
CA TYR A 167 10.00 22.83 -9.17
C TYR A 167 8.85 23.08 -10.14
N THR A 168 8.66 22.14 -11.06
CA THR A 168 7.56 22.16 -12.04
C THR A 168 6.79 20.86 -12.01
N LEU A 169 5.47 20.93 -12.21
CA LEU A 169 4.62 19.76 -12.30
C LEU A 169 4.92 19.03 -13.61
N VAL A 170 5.30 17.75 -13.53
CA VAL A 170 5.66 16.94 -14.71
C VAL A 170 4.70 15.79 -14.96
N HIS A 171 4.06 15.26 -13.92
CA HIS A 171 3.22 14.08 -14.06
C HIS A 171 2.11 14.05 -13.00
N ARG A 172 1.04 13.32 -13.30
CA ARG A 172 -0.04 13.04 -12.37
C ARG A 172 -0.41 11.56 -12.46
N VAL A 173 -0.48 10.89 -11.32
CA VAL A 173 -0.98 9.52 -11.24
C VAL A 173 -2.39 9.57 -10.67
N GLU A 174 -3.37 9.19 -11.47
CA GLU A 174 -4.77 9.05 -11.02
C GLU A 174 -4.97 7.66 -10.42
N CYS A 175 -5.42 7.59 -9.18
CA CYS A 175 -5.80 6.31 -8.57
C CYS A 175 -7.32 6.18 -8.64
N GLU A 176 -7.81 5.06 -9.17
CA GLU A 176 -9.23 4.82 -9.49
C GLU A 176 -10.22 5.01 -8.31
N LYS A 177 -9.73 4.99 -7.06
CA LYS A 177 -10.58 5.03 -5.86
C LYS A 177 -10.07 6.03 -4.81
N ASN A 178 -11.03 6.67 -4.13
CA ASN A 178 -10.90 7.43 -2.87
C ASN A 178 -10.34 8.85 -2.93
N ASP A 179 -10.61 9.63 -3.99
CA ASP A 179 -10.10 11.00 -4.12
C ASP A 179 -8.60 11.03 -3.79
N PHE A 180 -7.83 10.20 -4.49
CA PHE A 180 -6.42 9.99 -4.19
C PHE A 180 -5.67 9.97 -5.51
N CYS A 181 -4.75 10.91 -5.65
CA CYS A 181 -3.89 11.02 -6.82
C CYS A 181 -2.55 11.62 -6.40
N TYR A 182 -1.52 11.30 -7.15
CA TYR A 182 -0.20 11.86 -6.96
C TYR A 182 0.06 12.97 -7.97
N TRP A 183 0.58 14.08 -7.50
CA TRP A 183 1.10 15.17 -8.33
C TRP A 183 2.61 15.16 -8.19
N VAL A 184 3.31 14.88 -9.28
CA VAL A 184 4.76 14.73 -9.28
C VAL A 184 5.40 16.00 -9.83
N TYR A 185 6.15 16.68 -8.97
CA TYR A 185 6.91 17.85 -9.33
C TYR A 185 8.38 17.49 -9.46
N ALA A 186 9.02 17.84 -10.57
CA ALA A 186 10.45 17.68 -10.76
C ALA A 186 11.16 19.00 -10.47
N ARG A 187 12.37 18.92 -9.90
CA ARG A 187 13.27 20.08 -9.78
C ARG A 187 13.60 20.60 -11.18
N ASN A 188 13.64 21.91 -11.39
CA ASN A 188 13.70 22.52 -12.73
C ASN A 188 14.91 22.09 -13.57
N ASP A 189 16.06 21.85 -12.94
CA ASP A 189 17.27 21.31 -13.58
C ASP A 189 17.18 19.81 -13.90
N ALA A 190 16.34 19.06 -13.18
CA ALA A 190 16.07 17.64 -13.42
C ALA A 190 14.88 17.41 -14.38
N ALA A 191 13.95 18.36 -14.46
CA ALA A 191 12.70 18.29 -15.21
C ALA A 191 12.84 17.88 -16.70
N PRO A 192 13.89 18.24 -17.46
CA PRO A 192 14.06 17.79 -18.84
C PRO A 192 14.14 16.27 -19.02
N ARG A 193 14.43 15.51 -17.95
CA ARG A 193 14.50 14.04 -17.98
C ARG A 193 13.15 13.37 -17.75
N PHE A 194 12.16 14.12 -17.29
CA PHE A 194 10.84 13.58 -16.98
C PHE A 194 9.96 13.65 -18.23
N PRO A 195 9.27 12.55 -18.59
CA PRO A 195 8.20 12.60 -19.57
C PRO A 195 7.15 13.63 -19.13
N ARG A 196 6.64 14.40 -20.09
CA ARG A 196 5.52 15.31 -19.85
C ARG A 196 4.26 14.68 -20.41
N ASP A 197 3.22 14.61 -19.59
CA ASP A 197 1.87 14.21 -19.99
C ASP A 197 0.96 15.42 -20.20
#